data_AF-M0K815-F1
#
_entry.id   AF-M0K815-F1
#
_cell.length_a   1.000
_cell.length_b   1.000
_cell.length_c   1.000
_cell.angle_alpha   90.00
_cell.angle_beta   90.00
_cell.angle_gamma   90.00
#
_symmetry.space_group_name_H-M   'P 1'
#
loop_
_entity.id
_entity.type
_entity.pdbx_description
1 polymer ?
#
loop_
_entity_poly.entity_id
_entity_poly.type
_entity_poly.pdbx_seq_one_letter_code
_entity_poly.pdbx_strand_id
1 'polypeptide(L)'
;MSQTLELPNGDVVSPDDVFCYNDYPYRLVWLDDDTHEFALSPLYWGDSGMDIPFRDREALVDQWEVDSQGQMTAEEWADWLDDATEDPRYSDDEVTSLAAALPTEWDSTGGDPDSGGGILDRLGL
;
A
#
# COMPACT_ATOMS: atom_id res chain seq x y z
N MET A 1 -21.49 11.31 3.32
CA MET A 1 -20.83 10.76 4.51
C MET A 1 -19.75 9.84 3.99
N SER A 2 -18.50 10.04 4.37
CA SER A 2 -17.43 9.11 3.98
C SER A 2 -17.72 7.79 4.67
N GLN A 3 -17.98 6.74 3.89
CA GLN A 3 -18.17 5.40 4.45
C GLN A 3 -16.79 4.87 4.86
N THR A 4 -16.68 4.48 6.12
CA THR A 4 -15.44 3.98 6.73
C THR A 4 -15.66 2.56 7.23
N LEU A 5 -14.64 1.72 7.13
CA LEU A 5 -14.64 0.34 7.59
C LEU A 5 -13.77 0.21 8.83
N GLU A 6 -14.32 -0.40 9.89
CA GLU A 6 -13.53 -0.74 11.07
C GLU A 6 -12.89 -2.12 10.89
N LEU A 7 -11.57 -2.14 10.82
CA LEU A 7 -10.74 -3.32 10.73
C LEU A 7 -10.80 -4.13 12.04
N PRO A 8 -10.49 -5.44 12.01
CA PRO A 8 -10.50 -6.29 13.21
C PRO A 8 -9.41 -5.93 14.23
N ASN A 9 -8.35 -5.25 13.82
CA ASN A 9 -7.32 -4.71 14.72
C ASN A 9 -7.80 -3.46 15.50
N GLY A 10 -8.95 -2.88 15.13
CA GLY A 10 -9.55 -1.69 15.75
C GLY A 10 -9.33 -0.40 14.97
N ASP A 11 -8.58 -0.42 13.87
CA ASP A 11 -8.38 0.75 13.01
C ASP A 11 -9.61 1.03 12.15
N VAL A 12 -9.76 2.29 11.74
CA VAL A 12 -10.89 2.73 10.90
C VAL A 12 -10.32 3.32 9.62
N VAL A 13 -10.63 2.69 8.49
CA VAL A 13 -10.10 3.04 7.17
C VAL A 13 -11.21 3.52 6.24
N SER A 14 -10.88 4.50 5.40
CA SER A 14 -11.74 5.02 4.34
C SER A 14 -11.32 4.40 2.99
N PRO A 15 -12.12 4.55 1.92
CA PRO A 15 -11.71 4.12 0.57
C PRO A 15 -10.49 4.88 0.01
N ASP A 16 -10.12 6.01 0.63
CA ASP A 16 -8.92 6.77 0.31
C ASP A 16 -7.69 6.31 1.13
N ASP A 17 -7.92 5.55 2.21
CA ASP A 17 -6.87 5.02 3.07
C ASP A 17 -6.34 3.69 2.50
N VAL A 18 -5.02 3.53 2.54
CA VAL A 18 -4.33 2.28 2.19
C VAL A 18 -3.92 1.56 3.46
N PHE A 19 -4.11 0.25 3.50
CA PHE A 19 -3.79 -0.59 4.64
C PHE A 19 -3.17 -1.92 4.18
N CYS A 20 -2.37 -2.52 5.05
CA CYS A 20 -1.73 -3.80 4.79
C CYS A 20 -2.67 -4.94 5.17
N TYR A 21 -3.04 -5.74 4.18
CA TYR A 21 -3.85 -6.94 4.33
C TYR A 21 -3.11 -8.11 3.68
N ASN A 22 -2.88 -9.18 4.45
CA ASN A 22 -2.12 -10.34 4.04
C ASN A 22 -0.73 -9.98 3.43
N ASP A 23 0.06 -9.20 4.17
CA ASP A 23 1.40 -8.75 3.75
C ASP A 23 1.44 -7.93 2.44
N TYR A 24 0.32 -7.30 2.06
CA TYR A 24 0.25 -6.52 0.82
C TYR A 24 -0.62 -5.26 0.97
N PRO A 25 -0.31 -4.16 0.26
CA PRO A 25 -1.12 -2.95 0.26
C PRO A 25 -2.45 -3.10 -0.49
N TYR A 26 -3.55 -2.91 0.24
CA TYR A 26 -4.91 -2.90 -0.28
C TYR A 26 -5.63 -1.58 0.01
N ARG A 27 -6.58 -1.26 -0.85
CA ARG A 27 -7.55 -0.17 -0.66
C ARG A 27 -8.96 -0.71 -0.54
N LEU A 28 -9.77 0.00 0.23
CA LEU A 28 -11.19 -0.30 0.37
C LEU A 28 -11.98 0.24 -0.82
N VAL A 29 -12.82 -0.59 -1.44
CA VAL A 29 -13.74 -0.21 -2.51
C VAL A 29 -15.15 -0.57 -2.08
N TRP A 30 -16.01 0.43 -1.89
CA TRP A 30 -17.43 0.18 -1.62
C TRP A 30 -18.13 -0.32 -2.89
N LEU A 31 -18.88 -1.41 -2.75
CA LEU A 31 -19.68 -1.97 -3.84
C LEU A 31 -21.13 -1.58 -3.63
N ASP A 32 -21.82 -1.22 -4.72
CA ASP A 32 -23.27 -0.98 -4.73
C ASP A 32 -23.95 -2.27 -5.24
N ASP A 33 -23.70 -3.39 -4.55
CA ASP A 33 -24.25 -4.70 -4.91
C ASP A 33 -25.03 -5.30 -3.73
N ASP A 34 -26.12 -6.00 -4.02
CA ASP A 34 -26.96 -6.64 -2.98
C ASP A 34 -26.25 -7.82 -2.26
N THR A 35 -25.15 -8.33 -2.82
CA THR A 35 -24.44 -9.51 -2.30
C THR A 35 -23.12 -9.18 -1.60
N HIS A 36 -22.50 -8.05 -1.90
CA HIS A 36 -21.22 -7.65 -1.32
C HIS A 36 -21.24 -6.17 -0.98
N GLU A 37 -20.94 -5.84 0.27
CA GLU A 37 -20.92 -4.46 0.74
C GLU A 37 -19.65 -3.72 0.28
N PHE A 38 -18.51 -4.41 0.21
CA PHE A 38 -17.24 -3.83 -0.23
C PHE A 38 -16.30 -4.88 -0.81
N ALA A 39 -15.22 -4.43 -1.44
CA ALA A 39 -14.11 -5.25 -1.90
C ALA A 39 -12.78 -4.65 -1.50
N LEU A 40 -11.78 -5.51 -1.33
CA LEU A 40 -10.39 -5.11 -1.18
C LEU A 40 -9.69 -5.20 -2.53
N SER A 41 -9.27 -4.06 -3.04
CA SER A 41 -8.53 -3.95 -4.30
C SER A 41 -7.04 -3.83 -3.97
N PRO A 42 -6.18 -4.68 -4.53
CA PRO A 42 -4.74 -4.51 -4.38
C PRO A 42 -4.32 -3.19 -5.06
N LEU A 43 -3.31 -2.52 -4.50
CA LEU A 43 -2.82 -1.24 -5.02
C LEU A 43 -2.09 -1.42 -6.36
N TYR A 44 -1.34 -2.51 -6.48
CA TYR A 44 -0.67 -2.95 -7.70
C TYR A 44 -0.81 -4.48 -7.78
N TRP A 45 -1.16 -5.04 -8.93
CA TRP A 45 -1.12 -6.49 -9.17
C TRP A 45 -1.13 -6.75 -10.69
N GLY A 46 -0.31 -5.99 -11.42
CA GLY A 46 -0.35 -5.96 -12.88
C GLY A 46 -1.74 -5.63 -13.47
N ASP A 47 -1.99 -6.03 -14.72
CA ASP A 47 -3.22 -5.78 -15.49
C ASP A 47 -4.45 -6.59 -15.02
N SER A 48 -4.31 -7.41 -13.96
CA SER A 48 -5.30 -8.44 -13.63
C SER A 48 -5.81 -8.39 -12.20
N GLY A 49 -5.84 -7.19 -11.60
CA GLY A 49 -6.29 -6.95 -10.23
C GLY A 49 -7.56 -7.75 -9.88
N MET A 50 -7.40 -8.73 -8.99
CA MET A 50 -8.49 -9.56 -8.51
C MET A 50 -8.98 -8.92 -7.22
N ASP A 51 -9.97 -8.04 -7.33
CA ASP A 51 -10.64 -7.48 -6.16
C ASP A 51 -11.23 -8.63 -5.35
N ILE A 52 -11.04 -8.58 -4.03
CA ILE A 52 -11.58 -9.59 -3.11
C ILE A 52 -12.90 -9.04 -2.56
N PRO A 53 -14.07 -9.53 -3.04
CA PRO A 53 -15.33 -9.03 -2.57
C PRO A 53 -15.66 -9.63 -1.19
N PHE A 54 -16.13 -8.79 -0.29
CA PHE A 54 -16.56 -9.14 1.06
C PHE A 54 -18.04 -8.81 1.22
N ARG A 55 -18.76 -9.76 1.82
CA ARG A 55 -20.18 -9.57 2.10
C ARG A 55 -20.39 -8.45 3.12
N ASP A 56 -19.66 -8.52 4.22
CA ASP A 56 -19.77 -7.64 5.38
C ASP A 56 -18.45 -7.67 6.17
N ARG A 57 -18.33 -6.80 7.18
CA ARG A 57 -17.21 -6.80 8.14
C ARG A 57 -16.95 -8.18 8.77
N GLU A 58 -17.99 -8.94 9.10
CA GLU A 58 -17.82 -10.28 9.70
C GLU A 58 -17.05 -11.23 8.76
N ALA A 59 -17.26 -11.12 7.44
CA ALA A 59 -16.52 -11.91 6.46
C ALA A 59 -15.04 -11.49 6.37
N LEU A 60 -14.75 -10.19 6.52
CA LEU A 60 -13.38 -9.70 6.62
C LEU A 60 -12.68 -10.25 7.86
N VAL A 61 -13.36 -10.24 9.01
CA VAL A 61 -12.82 -10.76 10.28
C VAL A 61 -12.51 -12.26 10.17
N ASP A 62 -13.38 -13.04 9.53
CA ASP A 62 -13.19 -14.49 9.33
C ASP A 62 -11.97 -14.81 8.46
N GLN A 63 -11.70 -13.97 7.45
CA GLN A 63 -10.55 -14.12 6.56
C GLN A 63 -9.29 -13.36 7.02
N TRP A 64 -9.34 -12.66 8.16
CA TRP A 64 -8.22 -11.85 8.61
C TRP A 64 -7.05 -12.74 9.06
N GLU A 65 -5.99 -12.78 8.25
CA GLU A 65 -4.79 -13.56 8.54
C GLU A 65 -3.85 -12.82 9.51
N VAL A 66 -2.94 -13.56 10.16
CA VAL A 66 -1.99 -13.02 11.15
C VAL A 66 -1.04 -11.98 10.55
N ASP A 67 -0.76 -12.08 9.26
CA ASP A 67 0.07 -11.14 8.49
C ASP A 67 -0.68 -9.86 8.09
N SER A 68 -1.95 -9.72 8.46
CA SER A 68 -2.72 -8.50 8.21
C SER A 68 -2.48 -7.48 9.34
N GLN A 69 -1.65 -6.48 9.05
CA GLN A 69 -1.28 -5.40 9.99
C GLN A 69 -2.36 -4.31 10.09
N GLY A 70 -3.13 -4.07 9.03
CA GLY A 70 -4.11 -2.99 8.94
C GLY A 70 -3.47 -1.65 8.58
N GLN A 71 -3.92 -0.55 9.19
CA GLN A 71 -3.44 0.78 8.83
C GLN A 71 -2.00 0.98 9.32
N MET A 72 -1.08 1.18 8.39
CA MET A 72 0.33 1.43 8.67
C MET A 72 0.65 2.92 8.50
N THR A 73 1.57 3.42 9.31
CA THR A 73 2.13 4.76 9.18
C THR A 73 3.04 4.88 7.96
N ALA A 74 3.35 6.12 7.56
CA ALA A 74 4.27 6.38 6.44
C ALA A 74 5.65 5.72 6.63
N GLU A 75 6.14 5.68 7.87
CA GLU A 75 7.42 5.07 8.25
C GLU A 75 7.37 3.54 8.13
N GLU A 76 6.27 2.92 8.55
CA GLU A 76 6.05 1.48 8.40
C GLU A 76 5.90 1.08 6.93
N TRP A 77 5.25 1.91 6.10
CA TRP A 77 5.22 1.70 4.65
C TRP A 77 6.59 1.83 4.00
N ALA A 78 7.43 2.75 4.47
CA ALA A 78 8.80 2.90 3.98
C ALA A 78 9.64 1.65 4.30
N ASP A 79 9.51 1.09 5.51
CA ASP A 79 10.16 -0.17 5.92
C ASP A 79 9.66 -1.36 5.09
N TRP A 80 8.34 -1.46 4.86
CA TRP A 80 7.76 -2.49 4.00
C TRP A 80 8.27 -2.40 2.56
N LEU A 81 8.42 -1.19 2.00
CA LEU A 81 8.98 -1.00 0.66
C LEU A 81 10.47 -1.35 0.59
N ASP A 82 11.22 -1.16 1.68
CA ASP A 82 12.62 -1.59 1.80
C ASP A 82 12.72 -3.13 1.76
N ASP A 83 11.91 -3.83 2.55
CA ASP A 83 11.86 -5.30 2.54
C ASP A 83 11.38 -5.82 1.17
N ALA A 84 10.35 -5.17 0.59
CA ALA A 84 9.84 -5.52 -0.73
C ALA A 84 10.86 -5.31 -1.86
N THR A 85 11.76 -4.32 -1.76
CA THR A 85 12.82 -4.14 -2.76
C THR A 85 13.92 -5.19 -2.65
N GLU A 86 14.12 -5.79 -1.48
CA GLU A 86 15.05 -6.89 -1.28
C GLU A 86 14.40 -8.27 -1.58
N ASP A 87 13.07 -8.38 -1.55
CA ASP A 87 12.35 -9.62 -1.83
C ASP A 87 12.24 -9.89 -3.34
N PRO A 88 12.73 -11.04 -3.83
CA PRO A 88 12.70 -11.40 -5.25
C PRO A 88 11.28 -11.64 -5.82
N ARG A 89 10.23 -11.63 -5.01
CA ARG A 89 8.82 -11.70 -5.45
C ARG A 89 8.38 -10.41 -6.12
N TYR A 90 8.94 -9.27 -5.72
CA TYR A 90 8.57 -7.97 -6.25
C TYR A 90 9.60 -7.49 -7.27
N SER A 91 9.14 -6.76 -8.27
CA SER A 91 10.00 -6.11 -9.25
C SER A 91 10.22 -4.65 -8.84
N ASP A 92 11.38 -4.08 -9.15
CA ASP A 92 11.71 -2.67 -8.88
C ASP A 92 10.64 -1.68 -9.39
N ASP A 93 10.07 -1.96 -10.58
CA ASP A 93 8.98 -1.17 -11.18
C ASP A 93 7.65 -1.29 -10.40
N GLU A 94 7.39 -2.46 -9.82
CA GLU A 94 6.24 -2.71 -8.95
C GLU A 94 6.39 -1.96 -7.63
N VAL A 95 7.53 -2.08 -6.95
CA VAL A 95 7.81 -1.39 -5.70
C VAL A 95 7.76 0.13 -5.89
N THR A 96 8.32 0.65 -6.99
CA THR A 96 8.25 2.08 -7.34
C THR A 96 6.80 2.54 -7.57
N SER A 97 5.98 1.72 -8.24
CA SER A 97 4.56 2.03 -8.46
C SER A 97 3.76 2.03 -7.16
N LEU A 98 4.06 1.10 -6.25
CA LEU A 98 3.48 1.03 -4.91
C LEU A 98 3.87 2.26 -4.08
N ALA A 99 5.15 2.62 -4.06
CA ALA A 99 5.67 3.79 -3.35
C ALA A 99 4.98 5.09 -3.79
N ALA A 100 4.74 5.26 -5.09
CA ALA A 100 4.07 6.45 -5.63
C ALA A 100 2.59 6.55 -5.23
N ALA A 101 1.95 5.42 -4.90
CA ALA A 101 0.54 5.35 -4.51
C ALA A 101 0.35 5.30 -2.99
N LEU A 102 1.38 4.93 -2.23
CA LEU A 102 1.36 4.90 -0.77
C LEU A 102 1.57 6.30 -0.18
N PRO A 103 0.98 6.59 1.00
CA PRO A 103 1.16 7.86 1.69
C PRO A 103 2.51 7.91 2.43
N THR A 104 3.60 7.61 1.73
CA THR A 104 4.95 7.57 2.28
C THR A 104 5.87 8.54 1.53
N GLU A 105 6.92 9.02 2.20
CA GLU A 105 8.00 9.81 1.60
C GLU A 105 9.17 8.90 1.19
N TRP A 106 8.93 7.60 1.06
CA TRP A 106 9.95 6.62 0.68
C TRP A 106 10.59 7.00 -0.65
N ASP A 107 11.90 7.23 -0.62
CA ASP A 107 12.73 7.49 -1.77
C ASP A 107 13.59 6.25 -1.99
N SER A 108 13.41 5.57 -3.13
CA SER A 108 14.21 4.38 -3.50
C SER A 108 15.71 4.70 -3.64
N THR A 109 16.10 5.98 -3.62
CA THR A 109 17.48 6.46 -3.55
C THR A 109 18.02 6.45 -2.11
N GLY A 110 17.71 5.41 -1.34
CA GLY A 110 18.43 5.03 -0.12
C GLY A 110 19.88 4.56 -0.38
N GLY A 111 20.38 4.68 -1.61
CA GLY A 111 21.76 4.43 -1.99
C GLY A 111 22.64 5.68 -1.85
N ASP A 112 23.25 5.83 -0.66
CA ASP A 112 24.39 6.69 -0.35
C ASP A 112 24.16 8.24 -0.39
N PRO A 113 24.32 8.98 0.72
CA PRO A 113 24.33 10.44 0.70
C PRO A 113 25.54 11.07 -0.02
N ASP A 114 26.43 10.30 -0.66
CA ASP A 114 27.59 10.76 -1.45
C ASP A 114 27.37 10.66 -2.98
N SER A 115 26.19 11.03 -3.48
CA SER A 115 26.03 11.39 -4.90
C SER A 115 25.16 12.63 -5.11
N GLY A 116 25.39 13.63 -4.25
CA GLY A 116 24.94 15.01 -4.43
C GLY A 116 26.04 15.95 -4.95
N GLY A 117 26.91 15.49 -5.85
CA GLY A 117 27.98 16.29 -6.46
C GLY A 117 27.55 16.89 -7.80
N GLY A 118 26.75 17.96 -7.73
CA GLY A 118 26.10 18.60 -8.87
C GLY A 118 26.97 18.88 -10.10
N ILE A 119 26.47 18.37 -11.22
CA ILE A 119 26.61 18.73 -12.64
C ILE A 119 26.52 20.24 -12.98
N LEU A 120 27.13 21.15 -12.21
CA LEU A 120 27.23 22.58 -12.56
C LEU A 120 28.68 23.00 -12.79
N ASP A 121 29.25 22.48 -13.88
CA ASP A 121 30.11 23.31 -14.72
C ASP A 121 29.26 24.48 -15.23
N ARG A 122 29.62 25.73 -14.87
CA ARG A 122 29.45 26.99 -15.64
C ARG A 122 29.30 28.22 -14.75
N LEU A 123 30.43 28.76 -14.27
CA LEU A 123 30.77 30.19 -14.40
C LEU A 123 32.15 30.41 -13.79
N GLY A 124 33.15 30.48 -14.66
CA GLY A 124 34.48 30.93 -14.28
C GLY A 124 34.45 32.35 -13.74
N LEU A 125 35.08 32.54 -12.58
CA LEU A 125 35.81 33.74 -12.21
C LEU A 125 36.93 33.36 -11.24
#